data_AF-A0A0S4WIB9-F1
#
_entry.id   AF-A0A0S4WIB9-F1
#
_cell.length_a   1.000
_cell.length_b   1.000
_cell.length_c   1.000
_cell.angle_alpha   90.00
_cell.angle_beta   90.00
_cell.angle_gamma   90.00
#
_symmetry.space_group_name_H-M   'P 1'
#
loop_
_entity.id
_entity.type
_entity.pdbx_description
1 polymer ?
#
loop_
_entity_poly.entity_id
_entity_poly.type
_entity_poly.pdbx_seq_one_letter_code
_entity_poly.pdbx_strand_id
1 'polypeptide(L)'
;MMSGALSAVQAIEHQVRQLLAAGRFEEAEALVRPPLASGSGPLVLWKLLAAALRPQGRIAETRAIQEMLVAHAPGDFPARFDLSETLLLLGEFERGWREYRYRYSLAHTAAIERKVQRPRWSGQPIPGQTLLIHDEQGFGDTFQFLRMVPWAKARSGARVILEVNAETLSLARRSTGFDHIVARGSLPPPFDAHCELMSLPMAMGLKPSDLPGPVPYLSADPLRIAQWQQRLAGLPRPLVALVWAGRPTHFNDANRSLTLARLAPLAHPGATFLSIQKGPAAAQSAAPPPGMSLVPLSDDILDFEDTAAILSIADLLISVDSAPVHLAGALGRPVWVMLPFVPDWRWLLERTDTPWYPGMRLFRQHARGNWDGVLSAMAGELARLAA
;
A
#
# COMPACT_ATOMS: atom_id res chain seq x y z
N MET A 1 24.03 41.31 -3.35
CA MET A 1 22.83 40.80 -4.06
C MET A 1 22.62 39.29 -3.88
N MET A 2 23.66 38.44 -3.87
CA MET A 2 23.48 36.98 -3.69
C MET A 2 22.92 36.56 -2.31
N SER A 3 23.25 37.26 -1.20
CA SER A 3 22.71 36.90 0.13
C SER A 3 21.21 37.17 0.27
N GLY A 4 20.71 38.24 -0.35
CA GLY A 4 19.28 38.58 -0.35
C GLY A 4 18.43 37.58 -1.14
N ALA A 5 18.92 37.13 -2.30
CA ALA A 5 18.24 36.12 -3.10
C ALA A 5 18.18 34.75 -2.39
N LEU A 6 19.26 34.35 -1.71
CA LEU A 6 19.29 33.12 -0.92
C LEU A 6 18.28 33.17 0.25
N SER A 7 18.17 34.32 0.91
CA SER A 7 17.21 34.53 2.00
C SER A 7 15.75 34.48 1.53
N ALA A 8 15.46 34.96 0.32
CA ALA A 8 14.12 34.91 -0.26
C ALA A 8 13.68 33.48 -0.59
N VAL A 9 14.57 32.67 -1.18
CA VAL A 9 14.29 31.25 -1.49
C VAL A 9 14.01 30.45 -0.22
N GLN A 10 14.80 30.67 0.84
CA GLN A 10 14.62 30.00 2.14
C GLN A 10 13.29 30.36 2.80
N ALA A 11 12.86 31.62 2.71
CA ALA A 11 11.58 32.05 3.24
C ALA A 11 10.40 31.38 2.52
N ILE A 12 10.44 31.35 1.18
CA ILE A 12 9.43 30.65 0.36
C ILE A 12 9.42 29.16 0.72
N GLU A 13 10.58 28.51 0.77
CA GLU A 13 10.68 27.10 1.14
C GLU A 13 10.02 26.80 2.49
N HIS A 14 10.33 27.59 3.52
CA HIS A 14 9.77 27.38 4.85
C HIS A 14 8.24 27.51 4.86
N GLN A 15 7.71 28.56 4.24
CA GLN A 15 6.27 28.81 4.18
C GLN A 15 5.54 27.74 3.35
N VAL A 16 6.09 27.35 2.19
CA VAL A 16 5.50 26.29 1.38
C VAL A 16 5.45 24.97 2.15
N ARG A 17 6.52 24.60 2.88
CA ARG A 17 6.52 23.38 3.71
C ARG A 17 5.42 23.37 4.77
N GLN A 18 5.15 24.51 5.39
CA GLN A 18 4.04 24.65 6.35
C GLN A 18 2.68 24.49 5.67
N LEU A 19 2.48 25.10 4.50
CA LEU A 19 1.25 24.96 3.72
C LEU A 19 1.02 23.51 3.27
N LEU A 20 2.07 22.83 2.79
CA LEU A 20 2.03 21.41 2.44
C LEU A 20 1.66 20.54 3.65
N ALA A 21 2.26 20.78 4.82
CA ALA A 21 1.95 20.06 6.05
C ALA A 21 0.51 20.29 6.54
N ALA A 22 -0.04 21.49 6.30
CA ALA A 22 -1.44 21.82 6.57
C ALA A 22 -2.40 21.34 5.46
N GLY A 23 -1.90 20.72 4.40
CA GLY A 23 -2.71 20.26 3.27
C GLY A 23 -3.30 21.38 2.40
N ARG A 24 -2.75 22.61 2.46
CA ARG A 24 -3.15 23.80 1.69
C ARG A 24 -2.35 23.87 0.39
N PHE A 25 -2.65 22.97 -0.54
CA PHE A 25 -1.80 22.71 -1.70
C PHE A 25 -1.90 23.78 -2.79
N GLU A 26 -3.09 24.34 -3.01
CA GLU A 26 -3.35 25.42 -3.96
C GLU A 26 -2.59 26.69 -3.56
N GLU A 27 -2.49 26.96 -2.25
CA GLU A 27 -1.74 28.10 -1.72
C GLU A 27 -0.23 27.88 -1.77
N ALA A 28 0.22 26.65 -1.48
CA ALA A 28 1.61 26.24 -1.67
C ALA A 28 2.04 26.44 -3.13
N GLU A 29 1.18 26.04 -4.08
CA GLU A 29 1.38 26.23 -5.51
C GLU A 29 1.44 27.72 -5.88
N ALA A 30 0.47 28.52 -5.42
CA ALA A 30 0.41 29.96 -5.70
C ALA A 30 1.68 30.70 -5.22
N LEU A 31 2.29 30.23 -4.13
CA LEU A 31 3.51 30.83 -3.58
C LEU A 31 4.77 30.42 -4.36
N VAL A 32 4.84 29.18 -4.86
CA VAL A 32 6.04 28.64 -5.51
C VAL A 32 6.09 28.86 -7.02
N ARG A 33 4.95 29.09 -7.69
CA ARG A 33 4.90 29.34 -9.15
C ARG A 33 5.59 30.64 -9.59
N PRO A 34 5.35 31.82 -8.97
CA PRO A 34 5.95 33.07 -9.42
C PRO A 34 7.49 33.03 -9.55
N PRO A 35 8.27 32.51 -8.57
CA PRO A 35 9.73 32.44 -8.71
C PRO A 35 10.21 31.44 -9.78
N LEU A 36 9.32 30.59 -10.32
CA LEU A 36 9.61 29.61 -11.36
C LEU A 36 9.05 30.02 -12.75
N ALA A 37 8.43 31.19 -12.86
CA ALA A 37 7.70 31.62 -14.06
C ALA A 37 8.58 31.72 -15.33
N SER A 38 9.90 31.93 -15.18
CA SER A 38 10.86 31.94 -16.30
C SER A 38 11.22 30.55 -16.82
N GLY A 39 10.71 29.47 -16.21
CA GLY A 39 11.10 28.10 -16.51
C GLY A 39 12.45 27.68 -15.92
N SER A 40 13.09 28.55 -15.13
CA SER A 40 14.34 28.30 -14.44
C SER A 40 14.23 28.67 -12.96
N GLY A 41 14.97 28.00 -12.10
CA GLY A 41 14.96 28.29 -10.67
C GLY A 41 15.62 27.21 -9.82
N PRO A 42 15.76 27.44 -8.50
CA PRO A 42 16.34 26.46 -7.58
C PRO A 42 15.56 25.14 -7.60
N LEU A 43 16.28 24.01 -7.67
CA LEU A 43 15.66 22.67 -7.71
C LEU A 43 14.73 22.40 -6.51
N VAL A 44 15.02 23.00 -5.35
CA VAL A 44 14.17 22.87 -4.15
C VAL A 44 12.76 23.43 -4.37
N LEU A 45 12.61 24.53 -5.11
CA LEU A 45 11.30 25.11 -5.41
C LEU A 45 10.52 24.23 -6.39
N TRP A 46 11.20 23.61 -7.37
CA TRP A 46 10.60 22.63 -8.26
C TRP A 46 10.09 21.39 -7.51
N LYS A 47 10.86 20.88 -6.54
CA LYS A 47 10.41 19.79 -5.65
C LYS A 47 9.15 20.16 -4.88
N LEU A 48 9.12 21.37 -4.32
CA LEU A 48 7.96 21.87 -3.58
C LEU A 48 6.74 22.06 -4.48
N LEU A 49 6.93 22.51 -5.73
CA LEU A 49 5.86 22.59 -6.71
C LEU A 49 5.30 21.20 -7.04
N ALA A 50 6.16 20.20 -7.30
CA ALA A 50 5.69 18.82 -7.51
C ALA A 50 4.91 18.27 -6.30
N ALA A 51 5.38 18.55 -5.08
CA ALA A 51 4.70 18.16 -3.84
C ALA A 51 3.34 18.86 -3.65
N ALA A 52 3.18 20.09 -4.14
CA ALA A 52 1.91 20.82 -4.13
C ALA A 52 0.95 20.33 -5.22
N LEU A 53 1.45 19.99 -6.41
CA LEU A 53 0.63 19.58 -7.55
C LEU A 53 0.09 18.16 -7.43
N ARG A 54 0.89 17.23 -6.91
CA ARG A 54 0.54 15.81 -6.86
C ARG A 54 -0.80 15.57 -6.15
N PRO A 55 -1.05 16.08 -4.93
CA PRO A 55 -2.31 15.81 -4.22
C PRO A 55 -3.54 16.49 -4.84
N GLN A 56 -3.33 17.49 -5.71
CA GLN A 56 -4.38 18.13 -6.51
C GLN A 56 -4.74 17.31 -7.77
N GLY A 57 -4.15 16.13 -7.96
CA GLY A 57 -4.42 15.26 -9.11
C GLY A 57 -3.71 15.71 -10.39
N ARG A 58 -2.81 16.69 -10.32
CA ARG A 58 -2.05 17.21 -11.48
C ARG A 58 -0.84 16.32 -11.79
N ILE A 59 -1.12 15.05 -12.08
CA ILE A 59 -0.10 13.99 -12.19
C ILE A 59 0.82 14.19 -13.40
N ALA A 60 0.29 14.61 -14.55
CA ALA A 60 1.10 14.86 -15.74
C ALA A 60 2.16 15.95 -15.52
N GLU A 61 1.79 17.06 -14.88
CA GLU A 61 2.72 18.15 -14.55
C GLU A 61 3.71 17.72 -13.46
N THR A 62 3.23 17.00 -12.44
CA THR A 62 4.08 16.40 -11.40
C THR A 62 5.18 15.54 -12.03
N ARG A 63 4.81 14.65 -12.97
CA ARG A 63 5.75 13.81 -13.70
C ARG A 63 6.78 14.64 -14.45
N ALA A 64 6.35 15.63 -15.23
CA ALA A 64 7.27 16.46 -16.03
C ALA A 64 8.32 17.14 -15.15
N ILE A 65 7.92 17.65 -13.97
CA ILE A 65 8.83 18.25 -12.99
C ILE A 65 9.78 17.19 -12.41
N GLN A 66 9.26 16.03 -12.02
CA GLN A 66 10.08 14.95 -11.46
C GLN A 66 11.11 14.41 -12.47
N GLU A 67 10.73 14.26 -13.75
CA GLU A 67 11.64 13.87 -14.82
C GLU A 67 12.74 14.91 -15.03
N MET A 68 12.38 16.20 -15.01
CA MET A 68 13.34 17.31 -15.07
C MET A 68 14.31 17.25 -13.88
N LEU A 69 13.82 17.06 -12.65
CA LEU A 69 14.65 16.97 -11.45
C LEU A 69 15.65 15.81 -11.54
N VAL A 70 15.21 14.62 -11.96
CA VAL A 70 16.06 13.44 -12.10
C VAL A 70 17.10 13.61 -13.22
N ALA A 71 16.76 14.32 -14.31
CA ALA A 71 17.70 14.61 -15.39
C ALA A 71 18.81 15.59 -14.95
N HIS A 72 18.46 16.62 -14.18
CA HIS A 72 19.42 17.65 -13.73
C HIS A 72 20.25 17.22 -12.53
N ALA A 73 19.70 16.40 -11.64
CA ALA A 73 20.38 15.88 -10.47
C ALA A 73 20.24 14.35 -10.36
N PRO A 74 20.97 13.57 -11.19
CA PRO A 74 20.87 12.11 -11.18
C PRO A 74 21.22 11.45 -9.84
N GLY A 75 21.99 12.12 -8.97
CA GLY A 75 22.32 11.67 -7.61
C GLY A 75 21.26 11.97 -6.55
N ASP A 76 20.16 12.63 -6.93
CA ASP A 76 19.03 12.95 -6.06
C ASP A 76 18.09 11.73 -5.97
N PHE A 77 18.51 10.74 -5.19
CA PHE A 77 17.77 9.51 -5.00
C PHE A 77 16.34 9.70 -4.43
N PRO A 78 16.08 10.65 -3.53
CA PRO A 78 14.70 11.00 -3.15
C PRO A 78 13.83 11.38 -4.36
N ALA A 79 14.32 12.26 -5.24
CA ALA A 79 13.56 12.67 -6.43
C ALA A 79 13.32 11.50 -7.41
N ARG A 80 14.28 10.57 -7.52
CA ARG A 80 14.09 9.32 -8.27
C ARG A 80 12.98 8.45 -7.68
N PHE A 81 12.95 8.31 -6.36
CA PHE A 81 11.89 7.56 -5.71
C PHE A 81 10.52 8.23 -5.89
N ASP A 82 10.42 9.55 -5.75
CA ASP A 82 9.18 10.28 -6.01
C ASP A 82 8.70 10.08 -7.46
N LEU A 83 9.62 10.10 -8.43
CA LEU A 83 9.32 9.78 -9.83
C LEU A 83 8.83 8.34 -9.99
N SER A 84 9.42 7.39 -9.26
CA SER A 84 9.04 5.98 -9.33
C SER A 84 7.57 5.77 -8.97
N GLU A 85 7.08 6.42 -7.91
CA GLU A 85 5.69 6.30 -7.49
C GLU A 85 4.74 6.87 -8.55
N THR A 86 5.10 8.00 -9.17
CA THR A 86 4.31 8.59 -10.25
C THR A 86 4.28 7.68 -11.48
N LEU A 87 5.43 7.12 -11.90
CA LEU A 87 5.50 6.21 -13.04
C LEU A 87 4.68 4.92 -12.79
N LEU A 88 4.82 4.33 -11.59
CA LEU A 88 4.04 3.15 -11.21
C LEU A 88 2.54 3.44 -11.16
N LEU A 89 2.14 4.61 -10.65
CA LEU A 89 0.75 5.06 -10.62
C LEU A 89 0.14 5.22 -12.03
N LEU A 90 0.98 5.57 -13.01
CA LEU A 90 0.61 5.66 -14.42
C LEU A 90 0.71 4.31 -15.16
N GLY A 91 1.10 3.24 -14.48
CA GLY A 91 1.26 1.90 -15.08
C GLY A 91 2.57 1.69 -15.85
N GLU A 92 3.52 2.62 -15.78
CA GLU A 92 4.83 2.53 -16.43
C GLU A 92 5.82 1.70 -15.60
N PHE A 93 5.55 0.40 -15.51
CA PHE A 93 6.25 -0.50 -14.60
C PHE A 93 7.74 -0.59 -14.86
N GLU A 94 8.18 -0.72 -16.11
CA GLU A 94 9.60 -0.94 -16.43
C GLU A 94 10.50 0.16 -15.84
N ARG A 95 10.18 1.42 -16.12
CA ARG A 95 10.93 2.56 -15.56
C ARG A 95 10.58 2.81 -14.10
N GLY A 96 9.31 2.67 -13.72
CA GLY A 96 8.86 2.83 -12.34
C GLY A 96 9.67 1.96 -11.38
N TRP A 97 9.79 0.66 -11.65
CA TRP A 97 10.56 -0.25 -10.81
C TRP A 97 12.06 0.03 -10.79
N ARG A 98 12.62 0.48 -11.92
CA ARG A 98 14.03 0.91 -11.99
C ARG A 98 14.32 2.10 -11.09
N GLU A 99 13.41 3.05 -10.99
CA GLU A 99 13.57 4.20 -10.09
C GLU A 99 13.18 3.84 -8.64
N TYR A 100 12.25 2.90 -8.43
CA TYR A 100 11.80 2.44 -7.11
C TYR A 100 12.93 1.80 -6.27
N ARG A 101 14.00 1.33 -6.92
CA ARG A 101 15.19 0.80 -6.24
C ARG A 101 15.87 1.83 -5.31
N TYR A 102 15.64 3.13 -5.54
CA TYR A 102 16.22 4.23 -4.76
C TYR A 102 15.44 4.56 -3.48
N ARG A 103 14.40 3.79 -3.15
CA ARG A 103 13.55 3.97 -1.96
C ARG A 103 14.29 4.07 -0.62
N TYR A 104 15.50 3.53 -0.52
CA TYR A 104 16.31 3.51 0.70
C TYR A 104 17.08 4.80 0.99
N SER A 105 17.04 5.77 0.07
CA SER A 105 17.85 6.99 0.19
C SER A 105 17.12 8.15 0.90
N LEU A 106 15.96 7.89 1.52
CA LEU A 106 15.25 8.86 2.33
C LEU A 106 15.70 8.74 3.79
N ALA A 107 15.77 9.85 4.52
CA ALA A 107 16.19 9.86 5.93
C ALA A 107 15.37 8.89 6.82
N HIS A 108 14.12 8.61 6.47
CA HIS A 108 13.24 7.69 7.19
C HIS A 108 13.30 6.22 6.69
N THR A 109 13.96 5.95 5.55
CA THR A 109 14.15 4.59 5.00
C THR A 109 15.61 4.14 5.03
N ALA A 110 16.57 5.05 5.27
CA ALA A 110 17.98 4.73 5.41
C ALA A 110 18.27 3.75 6.56
N ALA A 111 17.47 3.79 7.64
CA ALA A 111 17.54 2.83 8.74
C ALA A 111 16.96 1.44 8.38
N ILE A 112 16.15 1.36 7.32
CA ILE A 112 15.56 0.12 6.81
C ILE A 112 16.54 -0.59 5.87
N GLU A 113 17.47 0.13 5.24
CA GLU A 113 18.50 -0.48 4.39
C GLU A 113 19.40 -1.42 5.20
N ARG A 114 19.10 -2.71 5.11
CA ARG A 114 19.96 -3.75 5.67
C ARG A 114 21.26 -3.74 4.89
N LYS A 115 22.37 -3.42 5.56
CA LYS A 115 23.73 -3.59 5.01
C LYS A 115 24.06 -5.08 4.91
N VAL A 116 23.46 -5.76 3.93
CA VAL A 116 23.72 -7.17 3.65
C VAL A 116 25.09 -7.28 2.97
N GLN A 117 26.02 -8.03 3.56
CA GLN A 117 27.38 -8.22 3.05
C GLN A 117 27.44 -9.30 1.95
N ARG A 118 26.44 -9.32 1.06
CA ARG A 118 26.31 -10.23 -0.07
C ARG A 118 25.80 -9.48 -1.30
N PRO A 119 26.08 -9.94 -2.53
CA PRO A 119 25.55 -9.33 -3.74
C PRO A 119 24.02 -9.30 -3.77
N ARG A 120 23.46 -8.21 -4.29
CA ARG A 120 22.03 -8.12 -4.61
C ARG A 120 21.74 -8.92 -5.89
N TRP A 121 20.77 -9.81 -5.82
CA TRP A 121 20.26 -10.57 -6.95
C TRP A 121 19.33 -9.70 -7.81
N SER A 122 19.50 -9.77 -9.13
CA SER A 122 18.83 -8.92 -10.11
C SER A 122 18.09 -9.70 -11.20
N GLY A 123 17.72 -10.97 -10.92
CA GLY A 123 16.91 -11.79 -11.83
C GLY A 123 17.69 -12.81 -12.67
N GLN A 124 19.00 -12.91 -12.51
CA GLN A 124 19.84 -13.87 -13.23
C GLN A 124 19.73 -15.31 -12.64
N PRO A 125 19.88 -16.38 -13.43
CA PRO A 125 20.01 -17.73 -12.89
C PRO A 125 21.25 -17.88 -11.99
N ILE A 126 21.10 -18.58 -10.87
CA ILE A 126 22.13 -18.90 -9.88
C ILE A 126 21.92 -20.33 -9.31
N PRO A 127 21.87 -21.36 -10.18
CA PRO A 127 21.62 -22.73 -9.73
C PRO A 127 22.69 -23.21 -8.75
N GLY A 128 22.26 -23.98 -7.74
CA GLY A 128 23.15 -24.49 -6.68
C GLY A 128 23.55 -23.44 -5.63
N GLN A 129 23.20 -22.17 -5.81
CA GLN A 129 23.39 -21.12 -4.79
C GLN A 129 22.14 -20.96 -3.92
N THR A 130 22.29 -20.18 -2.86
CA THR A 130 21.22 -19.81 -1.94
C THR A 130 20.88 -18.32 -2.08
N LEU A 131 19.60 -18.04 -2.31
CA LEU A 131 19.02 -16.69 -2.38
C LEU A 131 18.23 -16.38 -1.11
N LEU A 132 18.61 -15.32 -0.41
CA LEU A 132 17.78 -14.72 0.65
C LEU A 132 16.81 -13.70 0.04
N ILE A 133 15.51 -13.97 0.10
CA ILE A 133 14.47 -12.98 -0.16
C ILE A 133 14.01 -12.46 1.19
N HIS A 134 14.09 -11.14 1.41
CA HIS A 134 13.75 -10.56 2.72
C HIS A 134 12.80 -9.37 2.60
N ASP A 135 11.89 -9.26 3.57
CA ASP A 135 10.95 -8.15 3.64
C ASP A 135 11.57 -6.86 4.20
N GLU A 136 11.04 -5.73 3.75
CA GLU A 136 11.56 -4.42 4.14
C GLU A 136 10.47 -3.39 4.49
N GLN A 137 9.21 -3.61 4.11
CA GLN A 137 8.13 -2.61 4.20
C GLN A 137 6.99 -3.06 5.13
N GLY A 138 5.74 -2.68 4.84
CA GLY A 138 4.58 -2.99 5.67
C GLY A 138 3.98 -4.36 5.38
N PHE A 139 3.07 -4.81 6.24
CA PHE A 139 2.39 -6.10 6.09
C PHE A 139 1.65 -6.26 4.75
N GLY A 140 1.04 -5.18 4.25
CA GLY A 140 0.37 -5.19 2.95
C GLY A 140 1.33 -5.48 1.79
N ASP A 141 2.56 -4.96 1.88
CA ASP A 141 3.61 -5.21 0.89
C ASP A 141 4.05 -6.66 0.94
N THR A 142 4.26 -7.19 2.15
CA THR A 142 4.56 -8.61 2.35
C THR A 142 3.48 -9.49 1.72
N PHE A 143 2.20 -9.28 2.05
CA PHE A 143 1.10 -10.07 1.49
C PHE A 143 0.96 -9.90 -0.03
N GLN A 144 1.19 -8.72 -0.58
CA GLN A 144 1.09 -8.54 -2.02
C GLN A 144 2.21 -9.26 -2.77
N PHE A 145 3.45 -9.13 -2.30
CA PHE A 145 4.63 -9.56 -3.04
C PHE A 145 5.12 -10.97 -2.71
N LEU A 146 4.57 -11.64 -1.70
CA LEU A 146 4.76 -13.10 -1.52
C LEU A 146 4.44 -13.90 -2.79
N ARG A 147 3.53 -13.42 -3.64
CA ARG A 147 3.23 -14.02 -4.96
C ARG A 147 4.45 -14.15 -5.87
N MET A 148 5.46 -13.31 -5.67
CA MET A 148 6.65 -13.26 -6.52
C MET A 148 7.70 -14.30 -6.11
N VAL A 149 7.62 -14.85 -4.90
CA VAL A 149 8.60 -15.78 -4.34
C VAL A 149 8.70 -17.07 -5.17
N PRO A 150 7.59 -17.74 -5.58
CA PRO A 150 7.65 -18.86 -6.51
C PRO A 150 8.29 -18.53 -7.85
N TRP A 151 7.98 -17.36 -8.43
CA TRP A 151 8.56 -16.95 -9.72
C TRP A 151 10.06 -16.69 -9.58
N ALA A 152 10.50 -16.06 -8.48
CA ALA A 152 11.91 -15.84 -8.18
C ALA A 152 12.67 -17.16 -7.99
N LYS A 153 12.09 -18.14 -7.29
CA LYS A 153 12.68 -19.48 -7.14
C LYS A 153 12.84 -20.17 -8.49
N ALA A 154 11.80 -20.17 -9.31
CA ALA A 154 11.83 -20.80 -10.63
C ALA A 154 12.87 -20.15 -11.55
N ARG A 155 12.97 -18.81 -11.55
CA ARG A 155 13.92 -18.08 -12.40
C ARG A 155 15.37 -18.20 -11.95
N SER A 156 15.61 -18.18 -10.63
CA SER A 156 16.95 -18.27 -10.08
C SER A 156 17.50 -19.70 -10.15
N GLY A 157 16.65 -20.72 -9.98
CA GLY A 157 17.11 -22.09 -9.74
C GLY A 157 17.86 -22.26 -8.41
N ALA A 158 17.78 -21.26 -7.52
CA ALA A 158 18.43 -21.26 -6.22
C ALA A 158 17.59 -21.98 -5.17
N ARG A 159 18.26 -22.40 -4.09
CA ARG A 159 17.60 -22.62 -2.81
C ARG A 159 17.16 -21.26 -2.25
N VAL A 160 15.90 -21.11 -1.89
CA VAL A 160 15.34 -19.83 -1.42
C VAL A 160 15.12 -19.87 0.09
N ILE A 161 15.69 -18.87 0.78
CA ILE A 161 15.37 -18.54 2.16
C ILE A 161 14.48 -17.30 2.13
N LEU A 162 13.30 -17.39 2.71
CA LEU A 162 12.39 -16.27 2.88
C LEU A 162 12.51 -15.72 4.31
N GLU A 163 12.83 -14.44 4.44
CA GLU A 163 12.77 -13.73 5.72
C GLU A 163 11.58 -12.77 5.69
N VAL A 164 10.72 -12.86 6.70
CA VAL A 164 9.55 -11.98 6.86
C VAL A 164 9.46 -11.47 8.28
N ASN A 165 8.78 -10.35 8.49
CA ASN A 165 8.42 -9.84 9.79
C ASN A 165 7.67 -10.91 10.62
N ALA A 166 7.96 -10.95 11.93
CA ALA A 166 7.48 -11.99 12.83
C ALA A 166 5.95 -12.09 12.88
N GLU A 167 5.26 -10.95 12.82
CA GLU A 167 3.80 -10.85 12.83
C GLU A 167 3.16 -11.46 11.57
N THR A 168 3.89 -11.53 10.46
CA THR A 168 3.43 -12.17 9.21
C THR A 168 3.93 -13.61 9.04
N LEU A 169 4.81 -14.10 9.92
CA LEU A 169 5.50 -15.38 9.75
C LEU A 169 4.55 -16.57 9.67
N SER A 170 3.56 -16.64 10.57
CA SER A 170 2.59 -17.75 10.61
C SER A 170 1.89 -17.90 9.26
N LEU A 171 1.36 -16.79 8.75
CA LEU A 171 0.65 -16.75 7.48
C LEU A 171 1.58 -16.95 6.27
N ALA A 172 2.79 -16.37 6.29
CA ALA A 172 3.76 -16.54 5.21
C ALA A 172 4.24 -17.99 5.06
N ARG A 173 4.23 -18.80 6.14
CA ARG A 173 4.48 -20.25 6.04
C ARG A 173 3.45 -20.98 5.17
N ARG A 174 2.30 -20.37 4.92
CA ARG A 174 1.21 -20.89 4.10
C ARG A 174 1.32 -20.48 2.63
N SER A 175 2.37 -19.73 2.26
CA SER A 175 2.74 -19.48 0.86
C SER A 175 3.69 -20.56 0.34
N THR A 176 4.06 -20.48 -0.94
CA THR A 176 4.98 -21.43 -1.58
C THR A 176 6.21 -20.72 -2.15
N GLY A 177 7.14 -21.48 -2.74
CA GLY A 177 8.29 -20.92 -3.46
C GLY A 177 9.54 -20.67 -2.62
N PHE A 178 9.61 -21.21 -1.40
CA PHE A 178 10.80 -21.16 -0.55
C PHE A 178 11.19 -22.55 -0.04
N ASP A 179 12.43 -22.69 0.44
CA ASP A 179 12.97 -23.91 1.05
C ASP A 179 13.11 -23.76 2.57
N HIS A 180 13.34 -22.53 3.04
CA HIS A 180 13.31 -22.17 4.46
C HIS A 180 12.63 -20.83 4.64
N ILE A 181 12.01 -20.63 5.81
CA ILE A 181 11.43 -19.35 6.20
C ILE A 181 11.84 -19.01 7.63
N VAL A 182 12.23 -17.75 7.84
CA VAL A 182 12.72 -17.23 9.13
C VAL A 182 12.05 -15.90 9.46
N ALA A 183 11.93 -15.58 10.75
CA ALA A 183 11.51 -14.27 11.19
C ALA A 183 12.66 -13.26 11.06
N ARG A 184 12.33 -12.03 10.64
CA ARG A 184 13.25 -10.89 10.72
C ARG A 184 13.76 -10.72 12.14
N GLY A 185 15.06 -10.47 12.27
CA GLY A 185 15.76 -10.37 13.56
C GLY A 185 16.37 -11.69 14.04
N SER A 186 16.01 -12.83 13.43
CA SER A 186 16.78 -14.07 13.58
C SER A 186 17.98 -14.11 12.62
N LEU A 187 18.98 -14.93 12.92
CA LEU A 187 20.10 -15.16 12.03
C LEU A 187 19.66 -16.10 10.89
N PRO A 188 19.58 -15.65 9.62
CA PRO A 188 19.26 -16.55 8.53
C PRO A 188 20.40 -17.58 8.33
N PRO A 189 20.08 -18.79 7.81
CA PRO A 189 21.11 -19.70 7.33
C PRO A 189 22.04 -19.04 6.29
N PRO A 190 23.27 -19.56 6.06
CA PRO A 190 24.17 -19.01 5.06
C PRO A 190 23.53 -18.88 3.68
N PHE A 191 23.80 -17.75 3.01
CA PHE A 191 23.32 -17.42 1.68
C PHE A 191 24.39 -16.71 0.84
N ASP A 192 24.24 -16.80 -0.48
CA ASP A 192 25.21 -16.31 -1.47
C ASP A 192 24.79 -14.97 -2.06
N ALA A 193 23.48 -14.76 -2.27
CA ALA A 193 22.90 -13.52 -2.77
C ALA A 193 21.62 -13.15 -2.01
N HIS A 194 21.20 -11.90 -2.10
CA HIS A 194 19.94 -11.46 -1.50
C HIS A 194 19.08 -10.61 -2.44
N CYS A 195 17.78 -10.57 -2.22
CA CYS A 195 16.85 -9.66 -2.91
C CYS A 195 15.83 -9.16 -1.90
N GLU A 196 15.58 -7.85 -1.88
CA GLU A 196 14.46 -7.34 -1.08
C GLU A 196 13.14 -7.67 -1.76
N LEU A 197 12.07 -7.92 -1.00
CA LEU A 197 10.79 -8.38 -1.54
C LEU A 197 10.20 -7.36 -2.53
N MET A 198 10.31 -6.05 -2.25
CA MET A 198 9.88 -4.99 -3.18
C MET A 198 10.87 -4.71 -4.33
N SER A 199 12.02 -5.39 -4.36
CA SER A 199 12.93 -5.39 -5.50
C SER A 199 12.61 -6.50 -6.50
N LEU A 200 11.79 -7.50 -6.12
CA LEU A 200 11.41 -8.60 -7.01
C LEU A 200 10.75 -8.12 -8.31
N PRO A 201 9.80 -7.16 -8.32
CA PRO A 201 9.21 -6.70 -9.58
C PRO A 201 10.25 -6.21 -10.61
N MET A 202 11.28 -5.50 -10.14
CA MET A 202 12.40 -5.07 -10.98
C MET A 202 13.24 -6.27 -11.45
N ALA A 203 13.65 -7.14 -10.53
CA ALA A 203 14.47 -8.31 -10.84
C ALA A 203 13.77 -9.29 -11.81
N MET A 204 12.44 -9.39 -11.72
CA MET A 204 11.64 -10.24 -12.59
C MET A 204 11.27 -9.56 -13.91
N GLY A 205 11.46 -8.24 -14.02
CA GLY A 205 11.02 -7.48 -15.19
C GLY A 205 9.49 -7.49 -15.32
N LEU A 206 8.78 -7.35 -14.19
CA LEU A 206 7.33 -7.43 -14.11
C LEU A 206 6.66 -6.44 -15.07
N LYS A 207 5.76 -6.95 -15.92
CA LYS A 207 4.91 -6.18 -16.81
C LYS A 207 3.46 -6.21 -16.31
N PRO A 208 2.63 -5.21 -16.67
CA PRO A 208 1.20 -5.25 -16.35
C PRO A 208 0.49 -6.52 -16.86
N SER A 209 0.93 -7.08 -18.00
CA SER A 209 0.40 -8.31 -18.57
C SER A 209 0.70 -9.58 -17.77
N ASP A 210 1.67 -9.54 -16.86
CA ASP A 210 2.01 -10.68 -15.99
C ASP A 210 1.08 -10.75 -14.76
N LEU A 211 0.28 -9.70 -14.53
CA LEU A 211 -0.67 -9.62 -13.43
C LEU A 211 -2.03 -10.20 -13.85
N PRO A 212 -2.75 -10.84 -12.91
CA PRO A 212 -2.48 -10.94 -11.47
C PRO A 212 -1.47 -12.04 -11.08
N GLY A 213 -1.10 -12.95 -12.00
CA GLY A 213 -0.46 -14.22 -11.66
C GLY A 213 -1.42 -15.20 -10.96
N PRO A 214 -0.93 -16.31 -10.41
CA PRO A 214 -1.77 -17.28 -9.70
C PRO A 214 -2.42 -16.70 -8.44
N VAL A 215 -3.73 -16.88 -8.31
CA VAL A 215 -4.54 -16.51 -7.13
C VAL A 215 -5.50 -17.67 -6.82
N PRO A 216 -5.68 -18.09 -5.56
CA PRO A 216 -5.01 -17.59 -4.36
C PRO A 216 -3.55 -18.06 -4.26
N TYR A 217 -2.72 -17.30 -3.54
CA TYR A 217 -1.33 -17.67 -3.23
C TYR A 217 -1.03 -17.63 -1.72
N LEU A 218 -2.04 -17.34 -0.91
CA LEU A 218 -2.07 -17.57 0.53
C LEU A 218 -3.30 -18.41 0.87
N SER A 219 -3.27 -19.07 2.02
CA SER A 219 -4.41 -19.78 2.61
C SER A 219 -4.46 -19.50 4.10
N ALA A 220 -5.64 -19.44 4.71
CA ALA A 220 -5.80 -19.35 6.16
C ALA A 220 -5.67 -20.74 6.81
N ASP A 221 -5.34 -20.79 8.10
CA ASP A 221 -5.36 -22.03 8.89
C ASP A 221 -6.77 -22.65 8.98
N PRO A 222 -7.00 -23.89 8.51
CA PRO A 222 -8.28 -24.58 8.61
C PRO A 222 -8.83 -24.69 10.03
N LEU A 223 -7.95 -24.82 11.04
CA LEU A 223 -8.40 -24.88 12.43
C LEU A 223 -8.94 -23.52 12.91
N ARG A 224 -8.28 -22.42 12.52
CA ARG A 224 -8.77 -21.06 12.78
C ARG A 224 -10.07 -20.78 12.04
N ILE A 225 -10.19 -21.23 10.78
CA ILE A 225 -11.45 -21.13 10.03
C ILE A 225 -12.58 -21.82 10.80
N ALA A 226 -12.39 -23.06 11.26
CA ALA A 226 -13.44 -23.79 12.00
C ALA A 226 -13.85 -23.08 13.30
N GLN A 227 -12.89 -22.55 14.06
CA GLN A 227 -13.15 -21.78 15.28
C GLN A 227 -13.96 -20.51 14.99
N TRP A 228 -13.58 -19.75 13.97
CA TRP A 228 -14.29 -18.54 13.58
C TRP A 228 -15.66 -18.82 12.97
N GLN A 229 -15.80 -19.92 12.22
CA GLN A 229 -17.10 -20.37 11.71
C GLN A 229 -18.08 -20.64 12.86
N GLN A 230 -17.61 -21.30 13.93
CA GLN A 230 -18.42 -21.53 15.12
C GLN A 230 -18.75 -20.21 15.84
N ARG A 231 -17.77 -19.30 15.99
CA ARG A 231 -17.95 -18.00 16.65
C ARG A 231 -18.96 -17.08 15.95
N LEU A 232 -19.00 -17.15 14.62
CA LEU A 232 -19.85 -16.35 13.75
C LEU A 232 -21.13 -17.10 13.33
N ALA A 233 -21.33 -18.32 13.83
CA ALA A 233 -22.52 -19.11 13.53
C ALA A 233 -23.80 -18.38 13.98
N GLY A 234 -24.82 -18.42 13.14
CA GLY A 234 -26.12 -17.79 13.42
C GLY A 234 -26.20 -16.29 13.13
N LEU A 235 -25.10 -15.63 12.75
CA LEU A 235 -25.16 -14.25 12.29
C LEU A 235 -25.85 -14.15 10.92
N PRO A 236 -26.78 -13.20 10.71
CA PRO A 236 -27.43 -12.99 9.42
C PRO A 236 -26.42 -12.61 8.34
N ARG A 237 -26.55 -13.20 7.16
CA ARG A 237 -25.74 -12.88 5.98
C ARG A 237 -26.38 -11.75 5.15
N PRO A 238 -25.59 -10.99 4.36
CA PRO A 238 -24.14 -11.14 4.17
C PRO A 238 -23.30 -10.70 5.39
N LEU A 239 -22.18 -11.40 5.59
CA LEU A 239 -21.13 -11.03 6.53
C LEU A 239 -20.12 -10.11 5.83
N VAL A 240 -20.03 -8.86 6.28
CA VAL A 240 -19.16 -7.83 5.68
C VAL A 240 -18.04 -7.48 6.64
N ALA A 241 -16.82 -7.95 6.38
CA ALA A 241 -15.65 -7.50 7.13
C ALA A 241 -15.39 -6.01 6.86
N LEU A 242 -15.09 -5.25 7.91
CA LEU A 242 -14.98 -3.80 7.86
C LEU A 242 -13.69 -3.27 8.49
N VAL A 243 -13.00 -2.39 7.75
CA VAL A 243 -11.80 -1.64 8.19
C VAL A 243 -11.91 -0.20 7.69
N TRP A 244 -11.78 0.78 8.59
CA TRP A 244 -12.02 2.19 8.25
C TRP A 244 -10.80 3.09 8.44
N ALA A 245 -9.77 2.62 9.12
CA ALA A 245 -8.56 3.38 9.35
C ALA A 245 -7.30 2.52 9.24
N GLY A 246 -6.22 3.12 8.74
CA GLY A 246 -4.89 2.53 8.79
C GLY A 246 -4.16 2.81 10.10
N ARG A 247 -2.83 2.72 10.04
CA ARG A 247 -1.95 2.95 11.18
C ARG A 247 -1.64 4.45 11.31
N PRO A 248 -1.93 5.11 12.45
CA PRO A 248 -1.72 6.56 12.60
C PRO A 248 -0.28 7.04 12.40
N THR A 249 0.72 6.18 12.64
CA THR A 249 2.14 6.50 12.42
C THR A 249 2.57 6.43 10.94
N HIS A 250 1.67 6.03 10.05
CA HIS A 250 1.92 6.04 8.61
C HIS A 250 1.71 7.45 8.03
N PHE A 251 2.68 7.96 7.27
CA PHE A 251 2.69 9.35 6.79
C PHE A 251 1.44 9.75 5.98
N ASN A 252 0.89 8.82 5.18
CA ASN A 252 -0.30 9.05 4.35
C ASN A 252 -1.63 8.67 5.03
N ASP A 253 -1.64 8.34 6.33
CA ASP A 253 -2.83 7.75 6.97
C ASP A 253 -4.04 8.68 6.98
N ALA A 254 -3.82 9.95 7.31
CA ALA A 254 -4.89 10.96 7.37
C ALA A 254 -5.62 11.16 6.03
N ASN A 255 -4.97 10.85 4.90
CA ASN A 255 -5.58 10.98 3.58
C ASN A 255 -6.45 9.78 3.21
N ARG A 256 -6.19 8.60 3.77
CA ARG A 256 -6.87 7.34 3.41
C ARG A 256 -7.82 6.80 4.47
N SER A 257 -7.74 7.28 5.71
CA SER A 257 -8.58 6.83 6.83
C SER A 257 -9.88 7.64 6.94
N LEU A 258 -10.93 7.00 7.44
CA LEU A 258 -12.19 7.63 7.85
C LEU A 258 -12.44 7.35 9.34
N THR A 259 -13.35 8.08 9.97
CA THR A 259 -13.96 7.65 11.24
C THR A 259 -15.11 6.69 10.95
N LEU A 260 -15.37 5.71 11.83
CA LEU A 260 -16.51 4.80 11.69
C LEU A 260 -17.85 5.54 11.53
N ALA A 261 -18.04 6.67 12.23
CA ALA A 261 -19.24 7.50 12.09
C ALA A 261 -19.50 7.99 10.66
N ARG A 262 -18.43 8.24 9.86
CA ARG A 262 -18.57 8.64 8.46
C ARG A 262 -19.09 7.52 7.58
N LEU A 263 -18.98 6.26 8.02
CA LEU A 263 -19.52 5.10 7.31
C LEU A 263 -21.02 4.88 7.54
N ALA A 264 -21.72 5.81 8.20
CA ALA A 264 -23.17 5.76 8.39
C ALA A 264 -23.97 5.44 7.11
N PRO A 265 -23.62 5.93 5.90
CA PRO A 265 -24.34 5.57 4.68
C PRO A 265 -24.32 4.07 4.34
N LEU A 266 -23.35 3.31 4.88
CA LEU A 266 -23.27 1.86 4.69
C LEU A 266 -24.17 1.08 5.66
N ALA A 267 -24.77 1.72 6.66
CA ALA A 267 -25.66 1.07 7.60
C ALA A 267 -26.85 0.45 6.86
N HIS A 268 -26.88 -0.89 6.77
CA HIS A 268 -27.90 -1.64 6.06
C HIS A 268 -28.44 -2.77 6.97
N PRO A 269 -29.77 -2.84 7.21
CA PRO A 269 -30.34 -3.81 8.14
C PRO A 269 -30.22 -5.26 7.66
N GLY A 270 -30.06 -5.46 6.34
CA GLY A 270 -29.86 -6.80 5.75
C GLY A 270 -28.42 -7.33 5.85
N ALA A 271 -27.45 -6.57 6.37
CA ALA A 271 -26.05 -6.99 6.44
C ALA A 271 -25.52 -7.00 7.88
N THR A 272 -24.66 -7.97 8.20
CA THR A 272 -23.91 -8.00 9.46
C THR A 272 -22.47 -7.59 9.19
N PHE A 273 -22.03 -6.50 9.81
CA PHE A 273 -20.66 -6.03 9.70
C PHE A 273 -19.79 -6.68 10.77
N LEU A 274 -18.59 -7.11 10.38
CA LEU A 274 -17.57 -7.67 11.26
C LEU A 274 -16.41 -6.68 11.35
N SER A 275 -16.25 -5.99 12.48
CA SER A 275 -15.12 -5.08 12.66
C SER A 275 -13.85 -5.89 12.91
N ILE A 276 -12.97 -5.92 11.90
CA ILE A 276 -11.60 -6.45 12.01
C ILE A 276 -10.56 -5.32 12.16
N GLN A 277 -11.02 -4.09 12.45
CA GLN A 277 -10.17 -2.93 12.69
C GLN A 277 -9.23 -3.19 13.87
N LYS A 278 -7.93 -2.88 13.71
CA LYS A 278 -6.94 -2.90 14.80
C LYS A 278 -6.43 -1.48 15.08
N GLY A 279 -5.80 -1.32 16.25
CA GLY A 279 -5.24 -0.04 16.71
C GLY A 279 -6.30 0.91 17.31
N PRO A 280 -5.93 2.16 17.60
CA PRO A 280 -6.78 3.09 18.37
C PRO A 280 -8.17 3.32 17.76
N ALA A 281 -8.30 3.24 16.44
CA ALA A 281 -9.58 3.40 15.74
C ALA A 281 -10.59 2.29 16.09
N ALA A 282 -10.15 1.11 16.53
CA ALA A 282 -11.03 0.00 16.91
C ALA A 282 -12.01 0.37 18.04
N ALA A 283 -11.62 1.29 18.93
CA ALA A 283 -12.48 1.78 20.01
C ALA A 283 -13.78 2.43 19.50
N GLN A 284 -13.80 2.92 18.25
CA GLN A 284 -15.01 3.49 17.64
C GLN A 284 -16.12 2.45 17.46
N SER A 285 -15.79 1.15 17.42
CA SER A 285 -16.78 0.07 17.32
C SER A 285 -17.73 -0.03 18.51
N ALA A 286 -17.41 0.60 19.64
CA ALA A 286 -18.31 0.70 20.80
C ALA A 286 -19.55 1.58 20.53
N ALA A 287 -19.49 2.45 19.51
CA ALA A 287 -20.58 3.33 19.13
C ALA A 287 -20.75 3.34 17.59
N PRO A 288 -21.25 2.24 17.00
CA PRO A 288 -21.47 2.17 15.56
C PRO A 288 -22.57 3.15 15.11
N PRO A 289 -22.59 3.57 13.83
CA PRO A 289 -23.66 4.39 13.28
C PRO A 289 -25.06 3.75 13.50
N PRO A 290 -26.11 4.54 13.73
CA PRO A 290 -27.48 4.03 13.81
C PRO A 290 -27.83 3.16 12.61
N GLY A 291 -28.42 1.98 12.86
CA GLY A 291 -28.81 1.02 11.82
C GLY A 291 -27.67 0.10 11.33
N MET A 292 -26.43 0.28 11.79
CA MET A 292 -25.32 -0.61 11.47
C MET A 292 -25.22 -1.74 12.49
N SER A 293 -25.57 -2.97 12.09
CA SER A 293 -25.30 -4.18 12.89
C SER A 293 -23.81 -4.50 12.82
N LEU A 294 -23.03 -4.06 13.81
CA LEU A 294 -21.57 -4.24 13.86
C LEU A 294 -21.17 -5.17 15.01
N VAL A 295 -20.48 -6.25 14.68
CA VAL A 295 -19.86 -7.17 15.64
C VAL A 295 -18.38 -6.80 15.82
N PRO A 296 -17.95 -6.30 16.99
CA PRO A 296 -16.55 -6.00 17.25
C PRO A 296 -15.75 -7.29 17.48
N LEU A 297 -14.78 -7.58 16.62
CA LEU A 297 -13.91 -8.77 16.72
C LEU A 297 -12.46 -8.42 17.11
N SER A 298 -12.15 -7.14 17.26
CA SER A 298 -10.79 -6.63 17.41
C SER A 298 -10.01 -7.25 18.58
N ASP A 299 -10.68 -7.53 19.70
CA ASP A 299 -10.06 -8.09 20.91
C ASP A 299 -9.87 -9.62 20.80
N ASP A 300 -10.69 -10.28 19.99
CA ASP A 300 -10.65 -11.72 19.73
C ASP A 300 -9.59 -12.08 18.65
N ILE A 301 -9.17 -11.11 17.83
CA ILE A 301 -8.14 -11.30 16.78
C ILE A 301 -6.74 -11.23 17.38
N LEU A 302 -6.04 -12.37 17.43
CA LEU A 302 -4.68 -12.46 17.98
C LEU A 302 -3.63 -12.04 16.95
N ASP A 303 -3.76 -12.51 15.71
CA ASP A 303 -2.80 -12.29 14.64
C ASP A 303 -3.45 -12.27 13.23
N PHE A 304 -2.62 -12.30 12.19
CA PHE A 304 -3.10 -12.33 10.81
C PHE A 304 -3.71 -13.67 10.37
N GLU A 305 -3.50 -14.77 11.10
CA GLU A 305 -4.21 -16.03 10.83
C GLU A 305 -5.69 -15.91 11.20
N ASP A 306 -6.01 -15.27 12.33
CA ASP A 306 -7.40 -14.95 12.70
C ASP A 306 -8.03 -14.01 11.67
N THR A 307 -7.30 -12.98 11.24
CA THR A 307 -7.77 -12.07 10.19
C THR A 307 -8.04 -12.82 8.88
N ALA A 308 -7.13 -13.69 8.45
CA ALA A 308 -7.28 -14.50 7.26
C ALA A 308 -8.48 -15.45 7.36
N ALA A 309 -8.67 -16.10 8.50
CA ALA A 309 -9.80 -16.99 8.75
C ALA A 309 -11.15 -16.25 8.68
N ILE A 310 -11.27 -15.08 9.31
CA ILE A 310 -12.48 -14.24 9.24
C ILE A 310 -12.76 -13.84 7.77
N LEU A 311 -11.74 -13.41 7.03
CA LEU A 311 -11.88 -13.03 5.62
C LEU A 311 -12.26 -14.21 4.71
N SER A 312 -11.86 -15.44 5.05
CA SER A 312 -12.30 -16.65 4.35
C SER A 312 -13.78 -16.98 4.58
N ILE A 313 -14.38 -16.52 5.68
CA ILE A 313 -15.78 -16.76 6.05
C ILE A 313 -16.70 -15.62 5.57
N ALA A 314 -16.18 -14.39 5.58
CA ALA A 314 -16.90 -13.20 5.12
C ALA A 314 -17.27 -13.30 3.63
N ASP A 315 -18.42 -12.70 3.28
CA ASP A 315 -18.88 -12.56 1.89
C ASP A 315 -18.13 -11.44 1.18
N LEU A 316 -17.77 -10.39 1.91
CA LEU A 316 -17.14 -9.19 1.38
C LEU A 316 -16.23 -8.55 2.44
N LEU A 317 -15.09 -8.01 2.02
CA LEU A 317 -14.34 -7.00 2.77
C LEU A 317 -14.65 -5.61 2.20
N ILE A 318 -15.06 -4.67 3.06
CA ILE A 318 -15.06 -3.23 2.79
C ILE A 318 -13.92 -2.61 3.59
N SER A 319 -12.98 -1.95 2.92
CA SER A 319 -11.79 -1.44 3.60
C SER A 319 -11.24 -0.17 2.96
N VAL A 320 -10.62 0.68 3.78
CA VAL A 320 -9.60 1.64 3.30
C VAL A 320 -8.35 0.90 2.82
N ASP A 321 -7.51 1.57 2.04
CA ASP A 321 -6.24 1.02 1.54
C ASP A 321 -5.27 0.64 2.68
N SER A 322 -5.22 -0.63 3.06
CA SER A 322 -4.48 -1.15 4.22
C SER A 322 -4.14 -2.65 4.09
N ALA A 323 -3.39 -3.22 5.05
CA ALA A 323 -2.93 -4.62 4.95
C ALA A 323 -4.06 -5.67 4.74
N PRO A 324 -5.25 -5.58 5.38
CA PRO A 324 -6.36 -6.51 5.15
C PRO A 324 -6.82 -6.59 3.69
N VAL A 325 -6.72 -5.49 2.93
CA VAL A 325 -7.03 -5.47 1.48
C VAL A 325 -6.13 -6.44 0.72
N HIS A 326 -4.81 -6.37 0.96
CA HIS A 326 -3.83 -7.21 0.29
C HIS A 326 -3.93 -8.67 0.74
N LEU A 327 -4.25 -8.90 2.02
CA LEU A 327 -4.50 -10.22 2.57
C LEU A 327 -5.73 -10.88 1.91
N ALA A 328 -6.87 -10.19 1.88
CA ALA A 328 -8.09 -10.68 1.24
C ALA A 328 -7.86 -10.97 -0.26
N GLY A 329 -7.14 -10.07 -0.95
CA GLY A 329 -6.76 -10.28 -2.34
C GLY A 329 -5.84 -11.49 -2.55
N ALA A 330 -4.89 -11.74 -1.65
CA ALA A 330 -4.01 -12.92 -1.70
C ALA A 330 -4.75 -14.25 -1.46
N LEU A 331 -5.83 -14.19 -0.65
CA LEU A 331 -6.76 -15.29 -0.37
C LEU A 331 -7.83 -15.46 -1.46
N GLY A 332 -7.87 -14.60 -2.49
CA GLY A 332 -8.89 -14.64 -3.54
C GLY A 332 -10.30 -14.31 -3.06
N ARG A 333 -10.43 -13.43 -2.06
CA ARG A 333 -11.72 -13.03 -1.47
C ARG A 333 -12.27 -11.75 -2.12
N PRO A 334 -13.60 -11.57 -2.20
CA PRO A 334 -14.20 -10.33 -2.69
C PRO A 334 -13.86 -9.13 -1.79
N VAL A 335 -13.47 -8.01 -2.40
CA VAL A 335 -13.10 -6.78 -1.67
C VAL A 335 -13.57 -5.53 -2.39
N TRP A 336 -14.11 -4.58 -1.64
CA TRP A 336 -14.32 -3.19 -2.07
C TRP A 336 -13.36 -2.28 -1.31
N VAL A 337 -12.58 -1.49 -2.05
CA VAL A 337 -11.60 -0.55 -1.49
C VAL A 337 -12.08 0.87 -1.61
N MET A 338 -12.08 1.60 -0.49
CA MET A 338 -12.23 3.04 -0.45
C MET A 338 -10.87 3.70 -0.69
N LEU A 339 -10.75 4.43 -1.80
CA LEU A 339 -9.52 5.07 -2.21
C LEU A 339 -9.63 6.61 -2.16
N PRO A 340 -8.57 7.29 -1.69
CA PRO A 340 -8.51 8.75 -1.75
C PRO A 340 -8.37 9.24 -3.19
N PHE A 341 -8.51 10.56 -3.39
CA PHE A 341 -8.49 11.19 -4.71
C PHE A 341 -7.22 10.86 -5.51
N VAL A 342 -6.05 10.96 -4.86
CA VAL A 342 -4.79 10.43 -5.40
C VAL A 342 -4.40 9.20 -4.58
N PRO A 343 -4.57 7.98 -5.12
CA PRO A 343 -4.34 6.74 -4.40
C PRO A 343 -2.85 6.35 -4.38
N ASP A 344 -2.53 5.30 -3.63
CA ASP A 344 -1.27 4.60 -3.78
C ASP A 344 -1.10 4.05 -5.22
N TRP A 345 0.15 3.99 -5.69
CA TRP A 345 0.47 3.61 -7.06
C TRP A 345 -0.04 2.23 -7.46
N ARG A 346 -0.25 1.32 -6.50
CA ARG A 346 -0.78 -0.03 -6.75
C ARG A 346 -2.15 0.00 -7.41
N TRP A 347 -2.93 1.05 -7.16
CA TRP A 347 -4.31 1.14 -7.61
C TRP A 347 -4.47 1.83 -8.97
N LEU A 348 -3.42 2.46 -9.52
CA LEU A 348 -3.50 3.30 -10.72
C LEU A 348 -4.53 4.45 -10.56
N LEU A 349 -4.75 5.26 -11.60
CA LEU A 349 -5.63 6.45 -11.51
C LEU A 349 -7.09 6.20 -11.93
N GLU A 350 -7.32 5.70 -13.14
CA GLU A 350 -8.61 5.82 -13.82
C GLU A 350 -9.29 4.46 -14.04
N ARG A 351 -9.49 3.69 -12.97
CA ARG A 351 -10.08 2.35 -13.08
C ARG A 351 -10.84 1.89 -11.84
N THR A 352 -11.91 1.14 -12.01
CA THR A 352 -12.75 0.62 -10.92
C THR A 352 -12.38 -0.80 -10.49
N ASP A 353 -11.37 -1.40 -11.14
CA ASP A 353 -10.78 -2.69 -10.86
C ASP A 353 -9.27 -2.56 -10.61
N THR A 354 -8.58 -3.66 -10.29
CA THR A 354 -7.12 -3.67 -10.07
C THR A 354 -6.46 -4.81 -10.84
N PRO A 355 -5.28 -4.60 -11.44
CA PRO A 355 -4.55 -5.70 -12.09
C PRO A 355 -4.04 -6.73 -11.06
N TRP A 356 -3.92 -6.35 -9.79
CA TRP A 356 -3.31 -7.19 -8.76
C TRP A 356 -4.22 -8.28 -8.20
N TYR A 357 -5.53 -8.04 -8.14
CA TYR A 357 -6.49 -8.88 -7.43
C TYR A 357 -7.78 -9.04 -8.23
N PRO A 358 -8.03 -10.22 -8.83
CA PRO A 358 -9.28 -10.49 -9.53
C PRO A 358 -10.50 -10.30 -8.63
N GLY A 359 -11.57 -9.70 -9.17
CA GLY A 359 -12.84 -9.52 -8.46
C GLY A 359 -12.85 -8.40 -7.41
N MET A 360 -11.72 -7.74 -7.16
CA MET A 360 -11.66 -6.56 -6.29
C MET A 360 -12.18 -5.33 -7.02
N ARG A 361 -12.99 -4.53 -6.31
CA ARG A 361 -13.58 -3.29 -6.82
C ARG A 361 -13.04 -2.07 -6.07
N LEU A 362 -12.80 -0.99 -6.81
CA LEU A 362 -12.22 0.24 -6.31
C LEU A 362 -13.25 1.37 -6.37
N PHE A 363 -13.48 2.02 -5.23
CA PHE A 363 -14.35 3.19 -5.11
C PHE A 363 -13.50 4.39 -4.73
N ARG A 364 -13.48 5.41 -5.59
CA ARG A 364 -12.50 6.50 -5.55
C ARG A 364 -13.19 7.82 -5.29
N GLN A 365 -12.53 8.68 -4.50
CA GLN A 365 -12.96 10.06 -4.41
C GLN A 365 -12.87 10.74 -5.78
N HIS A 366 -13.87 11.54 -6.12
CA HIS A 366 -13.84 12.43 -7.29
C HIS A 366 -13.18 13.77 -6.99
N ALA A 367 -13.11 14.14 -5.71
CA ALA A 367 -12.47 15.35 -5.22
C ALA A 367 -11.83 15.06 -3.86
N ARG A 368 -10.66 15.66 -3.60
CA ARG A 368 -9.90 15.43 -2.38
C ARG A 368 -10.73 15.70 -1.12
N GLY A 369 -10.76 14.72 -0.24
CA GLY A 369 -11.47 14.78 1.05
C GLY A 369 -12.98 14.56 0.96
N ASN A 370 -13.56 14.48 -0.26
CA ASN A 370 -14.97 14.20 -0.44
C ASN A 370 -15.21 12.69 -0.57
N TRP A 371 -15.62 12.07 0.54
CA TRP A 371 -15.97 10.67 0.61
C TRP A 371 -17.44 10.37 0.31
N ASP A 372 -18.31 11.37 0.18
CA ASP A 372 -19.76 11.15 0.16
C ASP A 372 -20.19 10.39 -1.10
N GLY A 373 -19.58 10.70 -2.26
CA GLY A 373 -19.82 9.96 -3.50
C GLY A 373 -19.35 8.51 -3.43
N VAL A 374 -18.21 8.25 -2.78
CA VAL A 374 -17.68 6.90 -2.54
C VAL A 374 -18.66 6.08 -1.71
N LEU A 375 -19.09 6.64 -0.58
CA LEU A 375 -19.96 5.97 0.38
C LEU A 375 -21.37 5.74 -0.19
N SER A 376 -21.90 6.72 -0.93
CA SER A 376 -23.20 6.57 -1.60
C SER A 376 -23.18 5.48 -2.67
N ALA A 377 -22.11 5.40 -3.47
CA ALA A 377 -21.97 4.35 -4.48
C ALA A 377 -21.85 2.96 -3.81
N MET A 378 -21.03 2.83 -2.78
CA MET A 378 -20.90 1.57 -2.03
C MET A 378 -22.20 1.16 -1.33
N ALA A 379 -22.94 2.10 -0.76
CA ALA A 379 -24.23 1.82 -0.12
C ALA A 379 -25.24 1.23 -1.13
N GLY A 380 -25.33 1.82 -2.33
CA GLY A 380 -26.22 1.30 -3.39
C GLY A 380 -25.83 -0.10 -3.84
N GLU A 381 -24.54 -0.41 -3.92
CA GLU A 381 -24.04 -1.75 -4.23
C GLU A 381 -24.30 -2.75 -3.10
N LEU A 382 -24.11 -2.33 -1.84
CA LEU A 382 -24.34 -3.16 -0.67
C LEU A 382 -25.81 -3.53 -0.54
N ALA A 383 -26.72 -2.58 -0.82
CA ALA A 383 -28.15 -2.83 -0.82
C ALA A 383 -28.54 -3.92 -1.83
N ARG A 384 -27.88 -3.99 -2.99
CA ARG A 384 -28.11 -5.08 -3.98
C ARG A 384 -27.52 -6.42 -3.53
N LEU A 385 -26.42 -6.40 -2.77
CA LEU A 385 -25.82 -7.62 -2.22
C LEU A 385 -26.65 -8.20 -1.06
N ALA A 386 -27.34 -7.34 -0.32
CA ALA A 386 -28.12 -7.68 0.87
C ALA A 386 -29.63 -7.74 0.62
N ALA A 387 -30.07 -7.58 -0.63
CA ALA A 387 -31.44 -7.84 -1.09
C ALA A 387 -31.59 -9.31 -1.47
#